data_AF-A0A0F3ILI8-F1
#
_entry.id   AF-A0A0F3ILI8-F1
#
_cell.length_a   1.000
_cell.length_b   1.000
_cell.length_c   1.000
_cell.angle_alpha   90.00
_cell.angle_beta   90.00
_cell.angle_gamma   90.00
#
_symmetry.space_group_name_H-M   'P 1'
#
loop_
_entity.id
_entity.type
_entity.pdbx_description
1 polymer ?
#
loop_
_entity_poly.entity_id
_entity_poly.type
_entity_poly.pdbx_seq_one_letter_code
_entity_poly.pdbx_strand_id
1 'polypeptide(L)'
;MRIQFELTDEKAKELEAFMSTIGVTTKKDLFENSLSLLEWAVKEIQSNPNRVIGSIDEENESYKELQMAIFSNARSNARAKNVKS
;
A
#
# COMPACT_ATOMS: atom_id res chain seq x y z
N MET A 1 19.25 -10.58 1.50
CA MET A 1 19.27 -9.32 0.72
C MET A 1 19.31 -8.16 1.70
N ARG A 2 20.13 -7.13 1.48
CA ARG A 2 20.18 -5.91 2.31
C ARG A 2 19.69 -4.74 1.46
N ILE A 3 18.68 -4.03 1.96
CA ILE A 3 18.15 -2.81 1.34
C ILE A 3 18.51 -1.66 2.28
N GLN A 4 19.01 -0.56 1.72
CA GLN A 4 19.31 0.68 2.43
C GLN A 4 18.45 1.79 1.87
N PHE A 5 17.83 2.56 2.76
CA PHE A 5 17.07 3.76 2.41
C PHE A 5 17.85 4.98 2.88
N GLU A 6 17.95 5.98 2.01
CA GLU A 6 18.41 7.32 2.40
C GLU A 6 17.18 8.11 2.84
N LEU A 7 17.17 8.51 4.12
CA LEU A 7 16.11 9.30 4.73
C LEU A 7 16.75 10.50 5.42
N THR A 8 16.06 11.63 5.43
CA THR A 8 16.43 12.74 6.30
C THR A 8 16.21 12.34 7.76
N ASP A 9 16.92 12.99 8.69
CA ASP A 9 16.73 12.75 10.14
C ASP A 9 15.28 12.96 10.58
N GLU A 10 14.59 13.92 9.97
CA GLU A 10 13.17 14.19 10.20
C GLU A 10 12.30 13.00 9.78
N LYS A 11 12.51 12.45 8.57
CA LYS A 11 11.77 11.29 8.08
C LYS A 11 12.09 10.02 8.86
N ALA A 12 13.32 9.88 9.34
CA ALA A 12 13.69 8.78 10.23
C ALA A 12 12.92 8.84 11.56
N LYS A 13 12.77 10.04 12.15
CA LYS A 13 11.97 10.24 13.38
C LYS A 13 10.49 9.98 13.17
N GLU A 14 9.92 10.46 12.06
CA GLU A 14 8.52 10.18 11.71
C GLU A 14 8.29 8.66 11.57
N LEU A 15 9.22 7.95 10.92
CA LEU A 15 9.15 6.50 10.76
C LEU A 15 9.17 5.79 12.11
N GLU A 16 10.05 6.19 13.02
CA GLU A 16 10.17 5.58 14.36
C GLU A 16 8.94 5.85 15.22
N ALA A 17 8.36 7.05 15.15
CA ALA A 17 7.09 7.38 15.79
C ALA A 17 5.93 6.53 15.24
N PHE A 18 5.89 6.35 13.91
CA PHE A 18 4.89 5.50 13.28
C PHE A 18 5.04 4.03 13.70
N MET A 19 6.27 3.51 13.71
CA MET A 19 6.57 2.15 14.19
C MET A 19 6.07 1.93 15.62
N SER A 20 6.30 2.90 16.52
CA SER A 20 5.78 2.86 17.88
C SER A 20 4.25 2.86 17.92
N THR A 21 3.61 3.60 17.02
CA THR A 21 2.14 3.71 16.94
C THR A 21 1.51 2.37 16.54
N ILE A 22 2.12 1.66 15.60
CA ILE A 22 1.62 0.37 15.10
C ILE A 22 2.19 -0.86 15.83
N GLY A 23 3.04 -0.64 16.84
CA GLY A 23 3.58 -1.71 17.68
C GLY A 23 4.63 -2.61 17.02
N VAL A 24 5.36 -2.12 16.00
CA VAL A 24 6.44 -2.89 15.36
C VAL A 24 7.81 -2.46 15.90
N THR A 25 8.69 -3.42 16.14
CA THR A 25 9.98 -3.19 16.81
C THR A 25 11.14 -3.07 15.84
N THR A 26 11.02 -3.64 14.63
CA THR A 26 12.09 -3.57 13.62
C THR A 26 11.61 -2.96 12.30
N LYS A 27 12.53 -2.28 11.60
CA LYS A 27 12.29 -1.75 10.24
C LYS A 27 12.01 -2.88 9.24
N LYS A 28 12.48 -4.11 9.54
CA LYS A 28 12.16 -5.33 8.77
C LYS A 28 10.68 -5.67 8.91
N ASP A 29 10.14 -5.69 10.14
CA ASP A 29 8.73 -6.02 10.36
C ASP A 29 7.81 -4.97 9.71
N LEU A 30 8.17 -3.68 9.83
CA LEU A 30 7.47 -2.61 9.12
C LEU A 30 7.42 -2.87 7.61
N PHE A 31 8.57 -3.21 7.03
CA PHE A 31 8.69 -3.47 5.59
C PHE A 31 7.87 -4.68 5.17
N GLU A 32 7.95 -5.80 5.90
CA GLU A 32 7.22 -7.04 5.60
C GLU A 32 5.70 -6.85 5.69
N ASN A 33 5.20 -6.14 6.71
CA ASN A 33 3.78 -5.82 6.84
C ASN A 33 3.31 -4.88 5.71
N SER A 34 4.09 -3.82 5.43
CA SER A 34 3.76 -2.86 4.37
C SER A 34 3.73 -3.52 2.99
N LEU A 35 4.69 -4.41 2.72
CA LEU A 35 4.76 -5.17 1.47
C LEU A 35 3.58 -6.12 1.35
N SER A 36 3.23 -6.85 2.41
CA SER A 36 2.10 -7.78 2.42
C SER A 36 0.77 -7.06 2.13
N LEU A 37 0.54 -5.91 2.76
CA LEU A 37 -0.63 -5.06 2.50
C LEU A 37 -0.65 -4.58 1.05
N LEU A 38 0.49 -4.10 0.55
CA LEU A 38 0.56 -3.56 -0.81
C LEU A 38 0.35 -4.66 -1.87
N GLU A 39 0.90 -5.85 -1.65
CA GLU A 39 0.66 -7.01 -2.53
C GLU A 39 -0.82 -7.39 -2.59
N TRP A 40 -1.49 -7.43 -1.44
CA TRP A 40 -2.93 -7.69 -1.39
C TRP A 40 -3.71 -6.60 -2.14
N ALA A 41 -3.43 -5.32 -1.88
CA ALA A 41 -4.10 -4.20 -2.53
C ALA A 41 -3.93 -4.23 -4.07
N VAL A 42 -2.72 -4.55 -4.55
CA VAL A 42 -2.46 -4.70 -5.98
C VAL A 42 -3.20 -5.91 -6.56
N LYS A 43 -3.28 -7.04 -5.86
CA LYS A 43 -4.05 -8.22 -6.31
C LYS A 43 -5.53 -7.89 -6.45
N GLU A 44 -6.12 -7.18 -5.50
CA GLU A 44 -7.51 -6.75 -5.58
C GLU A 44 -7.77 -5.89 -6.83
N ILE A 45 -6.90 -4.90 -7.08
CA ILE A 45 -6.97 -4.04 -8.25
C ILE A 45 -6.81 -4.83 -9.57
N GLN A 46 -5.89 -5.80 -9.61
CA GLN A 46 -5.63 -6.60 -10.80
C GLN A 46 -6.73 -7.62 -11.08
N SER A 47 -7.37 -8.14 -10.04
CA SER A 47 -8.44 -9.14 -10.15
C SER A 47 -9.69 -8.59 -10.83
N ASN A 48 -10.00 -7.30 -10.63
CA ASN A 48 -11.14 -6.64 -11.23
C ASN A 48 -10.83 -5.14 -11.37
N PRO A 49 -10.81 -4.59 -12.60
CA PRO A 49 -10.46 -3.19 -12.84
C PRO A 49 -11.43 -2.17 -12.23
N ASN A 50 -12.61 -2.61 -11.76
CA ASN A 50 -13.59 -1.76 -11.08
C ASN A 50 -13.44 -1.79 -9.55
N ARG A 51 -12.55 -2.62 -9.00
CA ARG A 51 -12.24 -2.58 -7.56
C ARG A 51 -11.38 -1.37 -7.23
N VAL A 52 -11.66 -0.79 -6.08
CA VAL A 52 -10.89 0.30 -5.48
C VAL A 52 -10.52 -0.09 -4.06
N ILE A 53 -9.41 0.43 -3.56
CA ILE A 53 -9.00 0.27 -2.16
C ILE A 53 -9.43 1.54 -1.45
N GLY A 54 -10.06 1.43 -0.28
CA GLY A 54 -10.54 2.59 0.46
C GLY A 54 -10.95 2.24 1.88
N SER A 55 -11.16 3.27 2.69
CA SER A 55 -11.80 3.12 4.00
C SER A 55 -13.31 3.15 3.83
N ILE A 56 -13.99 2.31 4.61
CA ILE A 56 -15.45 2.29 4.73
C ILE A 56 -15.76 2.74 6.16
N ASP A 57 -16.64 3.73 6.28
CA ASP A 57 -17.22 4.18 7.55
C ASP A 57 -18.66 3.68 7.59
N GLU A 58 -18.87 2.61 8.36
CA GLU A 58 -20.18 1.96 8.48
C GLU A 58 -21.19 2.81 9.25
N GLU A 59 -20.73 3.66 10.17
CA GLU A 59 -21.62 4.50 10.99
C GLU A 59 -22.23 5.63 10.15
N ASN A 60 -21.42 6.24 9.29
CA ASN A 60 -21.85 7.36 8.43
C ASN A 60 -22.19 6.94 7.00
N GLU A 61 -22.24 5.65 6.71
CA GLU A 61 -22.46 5.07 5.37
C GLU A 61 -21.57 5.71 4.29
N SER A 62 -20.34 6.05 4.65
CA SER A 62 -19.44 6.80 3.77
C SER A 62 -18.24 5.96 3.34
N TYR A 63 -17.73 6.22 2.14
CA TYR A 63 -16.55 5.56 1.63
C TYR A 63 -15.54 6.60 1.13
N LYS A 64 -14.25 6.32 1.34
CA LYS A 64 -13.16 7.16 0.85
C LYS A 64 -12.11 6.30 0.16
N GLU A 65 -11.95 6.50 -1.14
CA GLU A 65 -10.93 5.79 -1.93
C GLU A 65 -9.52 6.26 -1.57
N LEU A 66 -8.61 5.30 -1.42
CA LEU A 66 -7.18 5.52 -1.25
C LEU A 66 -6.56 5.81 -2.62
N GLN A 67 -6.19 7.06 -2.85
CA GLN A 67 -5.52 7.49 -4.07
C GLN A 67 -4.00 7.31 -3.96
N MET A 68 -3.43 6.41 -4.76
CA MET A 68 -1.99 6.22 -4.87
C MET A 68 -1.57 6.02 -6.32
N ALA A 69 -0.47 6.64 -6.74
CA ALA A 69 0.05 6.52 -8.10
C ALA A 69 0.40 5.07 -8.49
N ILE A 70 0.79 4.24 -7.52
CA ILE A 70 1.09 2.82 -7.79
C ILE A 70 -0.16 2.02 -8.21
N PHE A 71 -1.36 2.46 -7.82
CA PHE A 71 -2.62 1.80 -8.19
C PHE A 71 -3.03 2.11 -9.64
N SER A 72 -2.75 3.31 -10.16
CA SER A 72 -2.98 3.59 -11.58
C SER A 72 -2.06 2.74 -12.46
N ASN A 73 -0.79 2.58 -12.07
CA ASN A 73 0.16 1.70 -12.76
C ASN A 73 -0.29 0.23 -12.72
N ALA A 74 -0.75 -0.26 -11.56
CA ALA A 74 -1.26 -1.62 -11.41
C ALA A 74 -2.48 -1.88 -12.33
N ARG A 75 -3.42 -0.93 -12.42
CA ARG A 75 -4.59 -1.00 -13.32
C ARG A 75 -4.18 -1.07 -14.79
N SER A 76 -3.26 -0.21 -15.22
CA SER A 76 -2.75 -0.21 -16.60
C SER A 76 -2.11 -1.55 -16.98
N ASN A 77 -1.30 -2.10 -16.07
CA ASN A 77 -0.64 -3.40 -16.29
C ASN A 77 -1.64 -4.57 -16.36
N ALA A 78 -2.71 -4.54 -15.56
CA ALA A 78 -3.78 -5.55 -15.62
C ALA A 78 -4.50 -5.52 -16.98
N ARG A 79 -4.86 -4.32 -17.46
CA ARG A 79 -5.51 -4.14 -18.76
C ARG A 79 -4.64 -4.63 -19.91
N ALA A 80 -3.35 -4.32 -19.89
CA ALA A 80 -2.41 -4.76 -20.92
C ALA A 80 -2.25 -6.29 -21.00
N LYS A 81 -2.37 -7.00 -19.86
CA LYS A 81 -2.35 -8.47 -19.83
C LYS A 81 -3.61 -9.09 -20.44
N ASN A 82 -4.79 -8.51 -20.18
CA ASN A 82 -6.06 -9.03 -20.70
C ASN A 82 -6.23 -8.83 -22.22
N VAL A 83 -5.52 -7.89 -22.84
CA VAL A 83 -5.54 -7.68 -24.31
C VAL A 83 -4.65 -8.68 -25.05
N LYS A 84 -3.71 -9.33 -24.36
CA LYS A 84 -2.73 -10.26 -24.95
C LYS A 84 -3.07 -11.75 -24.73
N SER A 85 -4.15 -12.04 -24.02
CA SER A 85 -4.66 -13.40 -23.77
C SER A 85 -5.90 -13.68 -24.61
#